data_AF-A0A7S2Z2P5-F1
#
_entry.id   AF-A0A7S2Z2P5-F1
#
_cell.length_a   1.000
_cell.length_b   1.000
_cell.length_c   1.000
_cell.angle_alpha   90.00
_cell.angle_beta   90.00
_cell.angle_gamma   90.00
#
_symmetry.space_group_name_H-M   'P 1'
#
loop_
_entity.id
_entity.type
_entity.pdbx_description
1 polymer ?
#
loop_
_entity_poly.entity_id
_entity_poly.type
_entity_poly.pdbx_seq_one_letter_code
_entity_poly.pdbx_strand_id
1 'polypeptide(L)'
;VVFRQSLADATMATKVRRPLHAGSWYSDDRDELERQLASFLASAQPGTLKTVAPSGTLKALIGPHAGYSYSGKTAAYGYVDIDPAQVTKIFLLGPSHHVYLDGCALS
;
A
#
# COMPACT_ATOMS: atom_id res chain seq x y z
N VAL A 1 20.48 -23.45 11.09
CA VAL A 1 20.58 -24.38 9.94
C VAL A 1 20.86 -23.54 8.71
N VAL A 2 22.08 -23.65 8.17
CA VAL A 2 22.53 -22.87 7.00
C VAL A 2 22.22 -23.70 5.76
N PHE A 3 21.33 -23.21 4.89
CA PHE A 3 21.23 -23.74 3.52
C PHE A 3 22.02 -22.84 2.59
N ARG A 4 23.20 -23.31 2.18
CA ARG A 4 23.84 -22.88 0.94
C ARG A 4 23.04 -23.49 -0.21
N GLN A 5 22.39 -22.66 -1.03
CA GLN A 5 21.98 -23.09 -2.36
C GLN A 5 23.03 -22.63 -3.38
N SER A 6 23.52 -23.61 -4.12
CA SER A 6 24.37 -23.49 -5.30
C SER A 6 23.70 -22.59 -6.34
N LEU A 7 24.45 -21.65 -6.89
CA LEU A 7 24.05 -20.85 -8.03
C LEU A 7 23.96 -21.75 -9.27
N ALA A 8 22.75 -21.90 -9.79
CA ALA A 8 22.52 -22.17 -11.20
C ALA A 8 21.83 -20.93 -11.76
N ASP A 9 22.35 -20.39 -12.85
CA ASP A 9 21.80 -19.29 -13.63
C ASP A 9 20.39 -19.66 -14.14
N ALA A 10 19.39 -19.46 -13.29
CA ALA A 10 18.02 -19.29 -13.71
C ALA A 10 17.80 -17.78 -13.83
N THR A 11 17.54 -17.30 -15.03
CA THR A 11 16.81 -16.05 -15.25
C THR A 11 15.47 -16.21 -14.52
N MET A 12 15.42 -15.79 -13.25
CA MET A 12 14.25 -15.84 -12.40
C MET A 12 13.17 -14.96 -13.02
N ALA A 13 12.26 -15.57 -13.78
CA ALA A 13 11.03 -14.93 -14.18
C ALA A 13 10.30 -14.50 -12.90
N THR A 14 10.34 -13.20 -12.60
CA THR A 14 9.62 -12.63 -11.48
C THR A 14 8.14 -12.89 -11.66
N LYS A 15 7.53 -13.65 -10.75
CA LYS A 15 6.09 -13.89 -10.75
C LYS A 15 5.39 -12.58 -10.37
N VAL A 16 4.94 -11.82 -11.36
CA VAL A 16 4.27 -10.53 -11.15
C VAL A 16 2.78 -10.73 -10.87
N ARG A 17 2.29 -10.17 -9.77
CA ARG A 17 0.84 -10.09 -9.48
C ARG A 17 0.22 -8.98 -10.33
N ARG A 18 -0.76 -9.33 -11.18
CA ARG A 18 -1.48 -8.36 -12.02
C ARG A 18 -2.45 -7.49 -11.19
N PRO A 19 -2.62 -6.21 -11.53
CA PRO A 19 -3.57 -5.30 -10.86
C PRO A 19 -5.01 -5.54 -11.32
N LEU A 20 -5.63 -6.64 -10.87
CA LEU A 20 -6.95 -7.10 -11.37
C LEU A 20 -8.13 -6.14 -11.12
N HIS A 21 -7.95 -5.11 -10.29
CA HIS A 21 -8.98 -4.11 -9.97
C HIS A 21 -8.76 -2.76 -10.67
N ALA A 22 -7.68 -2.62 -11.46
CA ALA A 22 -7.48 -1.45 -12.32
C ALA A 22 -8.61 -1.37 -13.36
N GLY A 23 -9.06 -0.15 -13.68
CA GLY A 23 -10.18 0.11 -14.60
C GLY A 23 -11.57 -0.08 -13.98
N SER A 24 -11.66 -0.54 -12.73
CA SER A 24 -12.94 -0.70 -12.02
C SER A 24 -12.96 -0.05 -10.64
N TRP A 25 -11.95 -0.29 -9.80
CA TRP A 25 -11.85 0.31 -8.46
C TRP A 25 -11.05 1.61 -8.45
N TYR A 26 -10.14 1.74 -9.40
CA TYR A 26 -9.29 2.91 -9.64
C TYR A 26 -8.95 2.96 -11.13
N SER A 27 -8.51 4.12 -11.62
CA SER A 27 -8.13 4.30 -13.03
C SER A 27 -7.02 3.32 -13.44
N ASP A 28 -7.17 2.64 -14.57
CA ASP A 28 -6.09 1.90 -15.23
C ASP A 28 -5.17 2.79 -16.06
N ASP A 29 -5.61 4.00 -16.40
CA ASP A 29 -4.75 5.05 -16.95
C ASP A 29 -3.83 5.61 -15.86
N ARG A 30 -2.51 5.51 -16.10
CA ARG A 30 -1.46 5.92 -15.17
C ARG A 30 -1.55 7.41 -14.84
N ASP A 31 -1.64 8.25 -15.86
CA ASP A 31 -1.51 9.69 -15.69
C ASP A 31 -2.73 10.26 -14.96
N GLU A 32 -3.91 9.70 -15.22
CA GLU A 32 -5.13 10.01 -14.48
C GLU A 32 -5.05 9.56 -13.03
N LEU A 33 -4.57 8.33 -12.78
CA LEU A 33 -4.39 7.84 -11.43
C LEU A 33 -3.40 8.71 -10.64
N GLU A 34 -2.29 9.10 -11.26
CA GLU A 34 -1.26 9.93 -10.64
C GLU A 34 -1.80 11.32 -10.27
N ARG A 35 -2.51 11.98 -11.18
CA ARG A 35 -3.19 13.27 -10.90
C ARG A 35 -4.22 13.14 -9.78
N GLN A 36 -5.01 12.08 -9.80
CA GLN A 36 -6.04 11.83 -8.79
C GLN A 36 -5.42 11.65 -7.41
N LEU A 37 -4.38 10.83 -7.28
CA LEU A 37 -3.68 10.59 -6.02
C LEU A 37 -2.97 11.86 -5.51
N ALA A 38 -2.31 12.61 -6.38
CA ALA A 38 -1.68 13.88 -6.03
C ALA A 38 -2.71 14.89 -5.49
N SER A 39 -3.89 14.97 -6.13
CA SER A 39 -4.99 15.81 -5.68
C SER A 39 -5.52 15.40 -4.30
N PHE A 40 -5.67 14.09 -4.05
CA PHE A 40 -6.08 13.59 -2.73
C PHE A 40 -5.06 13.94 -1.64
N LEU A 41 -3.77 13.70 -1.88
CA LEU A 41 -2.70 14.03 -0.94
C LEU A 41 -2.60 15.54 -0.69
N ALA A 42 -2.73 16.36 -1.72
CA ALA A 42 -2.71 17.83 -1.58
C ALA A 42 -3.91 18.36 -0.78
N SER A 43 -5.04 17.65 -0.80
CA SER A 43 -6.23 18.00 -0.01
C SER A 43 -6.13 17.59 1.47
N ALA A 44 -5.19 16.70 1.80
CA ALA A 44 -4.92 16.30 3.17
C ALA A 44 -3.87 17.24 3.79
N GLN A 45 -4.08 17.66 5.05
CA GLN A 45 -3.12 18.51 5.76
C GLN A 45 -2.14 17.64 6.55
N PRO A 46 -0.83 17.67 6.26
CA PRO A 46 0.17 16.95 7.05
C PRO A 46 0.09 17.34 8.53
N GLY A 47 0.26 16.37 9.43
CA GLY A 47 0.28 16.61 10.88
C GLY A 47 -1.09 16.89 11.51
N THR A 48 -2.20 16.70 10.80
CA THR A 48 -3.53 16.67 11.43
C THR A 48 -3.72 15.46 12.33
N LEU A 49 -2.95 14.38 12.11
CA LEU A 49 -2.90 13.25 13.04
C LEU A 49 -2.08 13.65 14.27
N LYS A 50 -2.79 14.01 15.35
CA LYS A 50 -2.24 14.41 16.66
C LYS A 50 -1.44 13.29 17.37
N THR A 51 -1.40 12.09 16.81
CA THR A 51 -0.75 10.92 17.40
C THR A 51 0.50 10.56 16.60
N VAL A 52 1.47 11.48 16.57
CA VAL A 52 2.81 11.14 16.15
C VAL A 52 3.45 10.40 17.33
N ALA A 53 3.92 9.17 17.09
CA ALA A 53 4.70 8.44 18.09
C ALA A 53 5.86 9.34 18.58
N PRO A 54 6.38 9.16 19.81
CA PRO A 54 7.48 9.98 20.33
C PRO A 54 8.71 10.08 19.40
N SER A 55 8.88 9.11 18.48
CA SER A 55 9.94 9.08 17.49
C SER A 55 9.72 9.96 16.26
N GLY A 56 8.56 10.62 16.10
CA GLY A 56 8.25 11.40 14.90
C GLY A 56 7.80 10.59 13.69
N THR A 57 7.86 9.25 13.73
CA THR A 57 7.66 8.39 12.57
C THR A 57 6.33 7.64 12.64
N LEU A 58 5.55 7.65 11.55
CA LEU A 58 4.36 6.83 11.39
C LEU A 58 4.73 5.33 11.44
N LYS A 59 4.14 4.58 12.37
CA LYS A 59 4.40 3.13 12.54
C LYS A 59 3.30 2.24 11.97
N ALA A 60 2.07 2.72 11.96
CA ALA A 60 0.92 2.00 11.44
C ALA A 60 -0.12 3.00 10.92
N LEU A 61 -0.82 2.59 9.87
CA LEU A 61 -1.91 3.34 9.25
C LEU A 61 -3.06 2.38 9.03
N ILE A 62 -4.28 2.82 9.34
CA ILE A 62 -5.51 2.12 8.98
C ILE A 62 -6.20 2.96 7.91
N GLY A 63 -6.38 2.37 6.74
CA GLY A 63 -6.99 3.02 5.59
C GLY A 63 -8.15 2.20 5.04
N PRO A 64 -9.14 2.84 4.40
CA PRO A 64 -10.20 2.13 3.70
C PRO A 64 -9.66 1.45 2.43
N HIS A 65 -10.33 0.38 1.99
CA HIS A 65 -10.01 -0.34 0.76
C HIS A 65 -11.14 -0.35 -0.28
N ALA A 66 -12.08 0.59 -0.19
CA ALA A 66 -13.13 0.77 -1.19
C ALA A 66 -12.59 1.43 -2.48
N GLY A 67 -13.38 1.47 -3.56
CA GLY A 67 -13.00 2.19 -4.78
C GLY A 67 -12.62 3.65 -4.53
N TYR A 68 -11.69 4.19 -5.31
CA TYR A 68 -11.05 5.49 -5.04
C TYR A 68 -12.02 6.67 -5.12
N SER A 69 -13.06 6.57 -5.95
CA SER A 69 -14.14 7.58 -6.00
C SER A 69 -14.87 7.74 -4.66
N TYR A 70 -14.88 6.72 -3.80
CA TYR A 70 -15.55 6.74 -2.51
C TYR A 70 -14.58 6.99 -1.35
N SER A 71 -13.36 6.46 -1.43
CA SER A 71 -12.47 6.37 -0.27
C SER A 71 -11.09 7.00 -0.43
N GLY A 72 -10.70 7.41 -1.64
CA GLY A 72 -9.35 7.89 -1.91
C GLY A 72 -8.97 9.14 -1.11
N LYS A 73 -9.89 10.11 -0.98
CA LYS A 73 -9.70 11.30 -0.15
C LYS A 73 -9.53 10.96 1.34
N THR A 74 -10.34 10.04 1.86
CA THR A 74 -10.25 9.59 3.25
C THR A 74 -8.93 8.88 3.52
N ALA A 75 -8.49 8.00 2.60
CA ALA A 75 -7.21 7.34 2.69
C ALA A 75 -6.05 8.36 2.78
N ALA A 76 -6.08 9.43 1.96
CA ALA A 76 -5.01 10.42 1.90
C ALA A 76 -4.67 11.08 3.25
N TYR A 77 -5.64 11.25 4.15
CA TYR A 77 -5.38 11.77 5.51
C TYR A 77 -4.42 10.90 6.33
N GLY A 78 -4.31 9.60 6.03
CA GLY A 78 -3.29 8.74 6.62
C GLY A 78 -1.99 8.78 5.81
N TYR A 79 -2.09 8.63 4.48
CA TYR A 79 -0.90 8.46 3.62
C TYR A 79 -0.01 9.71 3.55
N VAL A 80 -0.57 10.90 3.77
CA VAL A 80 0.17 12.18 3.73
C VAL A 80 1.28 12.26 4.78
N ASP A 81 1.15 11.53 5.89
CA ASP A 81 2.11 11.54 7.00
C ASP A 81 3.21 10.45 6.84
N ILE A 82 3.21 9.70 5.74
CA ILE A 82 4.31 8.77 5.42
C ILE A 82 5.49 9.59 4.92
N ASP A 83 6.60 9.55 5.66
CA ASP A 83 7.90 10.03 5.19
C ASP A 83 8.65 8.90 4.46
N PRO A 84 8.79 8.96 3.11
CA PRO A 84 9.46 7.92 2.34
C PRO A 84 10.96 7.79 2.67
N ALA A 85 11.59 8.81 3.26
CA ALA A 85 12.98 8.75 3.68
C ALA A 85 13.18 7.90 4.94
N GLN A 86 12.15 7.77 5.78
CA GLN A 86 12.18 6.99 7.02
C GLN A 86 11.54 5.60 6.90
N VAL A 87 10.67 5.39 5.90
CA VAL A 87 9.94 4.14 5.69
C VAL A 87 10.51 3.37 4.50
N THR A 88 11.30 2.33 4.80
CA THR A 88 11.93 1.47 3.77
C THR A 88 11.19 0.15 3.54
N LYS A 89 10.25 -0.21 4.42
CA LYS A 89 9.51 -1.46 4.36
C LYS A 89 8.07 -1.25 4.81
N ILE A 90 7.13 -1.70 3.97
CA ILE A 90 5.69 -1.60 4.21
C ILE A 90 5.14 -3.02 4.29
N PHE A 91 4.44 -3.32 5.39
CA PHE A 91 3.61 -4.51 5.51
C PHE A 91 2.18 -4.12 5.18
N LEU A 92 1.59 -4.71 4.14
CA LEU A 92 0.19 -4.51 3.78
C LEU A 92 -0.63 -5.69 4.31
N LEU A 93 -1.48 -5.42 5.30
CA LEU A 93 -2.37 -6.40 5.90
C LEU A 93 -3.81 -6.07 5.48
N GLY A 94 -4.50 -7.02 4.87
CA GLY A 94 -5.89 -6.87 4.43
C GLY A 94 -6.68 -8.15 4.64
N PRO A 95 -8.00 -8.05 4.90
CA PRO A 95 -8.83 -9.24 5.08
C PRO A 95 -9.11 -9.96 3.76
N SER A 96 -9.21 -11.29 3.84
CA SER A 96 -9.71 -12.09 2.72
C SER A 96 -11.23 -11.93 2.62
N HIS A 97 -11.72 -11.50 1.45
CA HIS A 97 -13.14 -11.35 1.19
C HIS A 97 -13.74 -12.54 0.40
N HIS A 98 -12.89 -13.46 -0.05
CA HIS A 98 -13.30 -14.54 -0.97
C HIS A 98 -13.06 -15.94 -0.41
N VAL A 99 -12.07 -16.10 0.46
CA VAL A 99 -11.66 -17.40 0.99
C VAL A 99 -11.60 -17.33 2.51
N TYR A 100 -12.19 -18.32 3.17
CA TYR A 100 -12.05 -18.50 4.61
C TYR A 100 -10.61 -18.88 4.95
N LEU A 101 -10.03 -18.20 5.94
CA LEU A 101 -8.67 -18.45 6.42
C LEU A 101 -8.70 -18.55 7.94
N ASP A 102 -8.13 -19.63 8.48
CA ASP A 102 -7.82 -19.78 9.90
C ASP A 102 -6.33 -19.46 10.11
N GLY A 103 -5.99 -18.16 10.00
CA GLY A 103 -4.63 -17.64 10.02
C GLY A 103 -4.35 -16.60 8.93
N CYS A 104 -3.08 -16.38 8.62
CA CYS A 104 -2.63 -15.44 7.58
C CYS A 104 -2.01 -16.18 6.40
N ALA A 105 -2.18 -15.63 5.20
CA ALA A 105 -1.54 -16.12 3.97
C ALA A 105 -0.49 -15.13 3.45
N LEU A 106 0.48 -15.64 2.68
CA LEU A 106 1.49 -14.84 1.97
C LEU A 106 1.22 -14.92 0.46
N SER A 107 1.43 -13.82 -0.26
CA SER A 107 1.21 -13.72 -1.72
C SER A 107 2.47 -13.38 -2.48
#